data_AF-A0A948XGQ9-F1
#
_entry.id   AF-A0A948XGQ9-F1
#
_cell.length_a   1.000
_cell.length_b   1.000
_cell.length_c   1.000
_cell.angle_alpha   90.00
_cell.angle_beta   90.00
_cell.angle_gamma   90.00
#
_symmetry.space_group_name_H-M   'P 1'
#
loop_
_entity.id
_entity.type
_entity.pdbx_description
1 polymer ?
#
loop_
_entity_poly.entity_id
_entity_poly.type
_entity_poly.pdbx_seq_one_letter_code
_entity_poly.pdbx_strand_id
1 'polypeptide(L)'
;MLDKNFIRGKITLIKDYIGEMDEIISKDTLFILKDFKNIRAIEREFQLIVDEMIDVNIHFIKELNLKSPGDFQSTFEILADGKIIPHGFALKIAPVVGLRNKLVHRYEKIDKKFFVEQVAKERNDFIEYIRYINGYLDEID
;
A
#
# COMPACT_ATOMS: atom_id res chain seq x y z
N MET A 1 -10.79 17.89 -10.53
CA MET A 1 -9.46 17.94 -11.15
C MET A 1 -8.46 17.29 -10.22
N LEU A 2 -7.54 16.48 -10.74
CA LEU A 2 -6.52 15.82 -9.92
C LEU A 2 -5.65 16.85 -9.17
N ASP A 3 -5.73 16.84 -7.84
CA ASP A 3 -4.81 17.57 -6.97
C ASP A 3 -3.45 16.85 -6.91
N LYS A 4 -2.49 17.33 -7.72
CA LYS A 4 -1.13 16.78 -7.80
C LYS A 4 -0.33 17.00 -6.51
N ASN A 5 -0.61 18.06 -5.74
CA ASN A 5 0.09 18.32 -4.49
C ASN A 5 -0.35 17.34 -3.40
N PHE A 6 -1.65 17.05 -3.33
CA PHE A 6 -2.18 16.00 -2.47
C PHE A 6 -1.53 14.65 -2.80
N ILE A 7 -1.57 14.21 -4.07
CA ILE A 7 -1.02 12.92 -4.48
C ILE A 7 0.49 12.82 -4.20
N ARG A 8 1.27 13.86 -4.53
CA ARG A 8 2.71 13.88 -4.26
C ARG A 8 3.02 13.85 -2.76
N GLY A 9 2.23 14.55 -1.94
CA GLY A 9 2.35 14.50 -0.49
C GLY A 9 2.11 13.08 0.06
N LYS A 10 1.06 12.40 -0.42
CA LYS A 10 0.77 11.00 -0.10
C LYS A 10 1.90 10.06 -0.53
N ILE A 11 2.45 10.23 -1.73
CA ILE A 11 3.59 9.45 -2.22
C ILE A 11 4.84 9.65 -1.36
N THR A 12 5.12 10.87 -0.90
CA THR A 12 6.24 11.14 0.01
C THR A 12 6.07 10.36 1.31
N LEU A 13 4.89 10.42 1.93
CA LEU A 13 4.59 9.64 3.14
C LEU A 13 4.79 8.14 2.92
N ILE A 14 4.27 7.58 1.82
CA ILE A 14 4.47 6.17 1.48
C ILE A 14 5.97 5.82 1.40
N LYS A 15 6.79 6.66 0.77
CA LYS A 15 8.24 6.43 0.66
C LYS A 15 8.93 6.47 2.02
N ASP A 16 8.56 7.41 2.88
CA ASP A 16 9.13 7.54 4.22
C ASP A 16 8.81 6.28 5.05
N TYR A 17 7.55 5.83 5.05
CA TYR A 17 7.12 4.61 5.74
C TYR A 17 7.79 3.34 5.19
N ILE A 18 8.00 3.24 3.87
CA ILE A 18 8.78 2.14 3.28
C ILE A 18 10.22 2.17 3.80
N GLY A 19 10.85 3.35 3.85
CA GLY A 19 12.21 3.50 4.37
C GLY A 19 12.34 3.07 5.83
N GLU A 20 11.44 3.54 6.70
CA GLU A 20 11.40 3.18 8.11
C GLU A 20 11.14 1.67 8.31
N MET A 21 10.25 1.09 7.50
CA MET A 21 9.99 -0.35 7.51
C MET A 21 11.22 -1.16 7.07
N ASP A 22 11.91 -0.72 6.01
CA ASP A 22 13.11 -1.36 5.43
C ASP A 22 14.28 -1.43 6.42
N GLU A 23 14.45 -0.43 7.29
CA GLU A 23 15.44 -0.46 8.37
C GLU A 23 15.23 -1.61 9.36
N ILE A 24 13.99 -2.10 9.46
CA ILE A 24 13.62 -3.20 10.35
C ILE A 24 13.64 -4.52 9.59
N ILE A 25 13.00 -4.60 8.42
CA ILE A 25 12.86 -5.85 7.66
C ILE A 25 14.16 -6.31 6.98
N SER A 26 15.17 -5.44 6.90
CA SER A 26 16.53 -5.82 6.49
C SER A 26 17.27 -6.69 7.53
N LYS A 27 16.73 -6.81 8.75
CA LYS A 27 17.27 -7.68 9.81
C LYS A 27 16.72 -9.09 9.68
N ASP A 28 17.40 -10.05 10.32
CA ASP A 28 16.94 -11.44 10.36
C ASP A 28 15.53 -11.57 10.99
N THR A 29 14.66 -12.39 10.40
CA THR A 29 13.28 -12.55 10.86
C THR A 29 13.20 -13.04 12.31
N LEU A 30 14.08 -13.95 12.75
CA LEU A 30 14.08 -14.39 14.15
C LEU A 30 14.56 -13.28 15.08
N PHE A 31 15.45 -12.39 14.63
CA PHE A 31 15.81 -11.18 15.37
C PHE A 31 14.62 -10.22 15.52
N ILE A 32 13.89 -9.96 14.43
CA ILE A 32 12.69 -9.10 14.43
C ILE A 32 11.67 -9.62 15.45
N LEU A 33 11.42 -10.94 15.45
CA LEU A 33 10.41 -11.58 16.30
C LEU A 33 10.75 -11.57 17.80
N LYS A 34 12.01 -11.31 18.18
CA LYS A 34 12.42 -11.24 19.60
C LYS A 34 11.99 -9.96 20.31
N ASP A 35 11.73 -8.89 19.57
CA ASP A 35 11.25 -7.62 20.13
C ASP A 35 9.90 -7.24 19.53
N PHE A 36 8.87 -7.22 20.37
CA PHE A 36 7.52 -6.85 19.97
C PHE A 36 7.45 -5.43 19.39
N LYS A 37 8.40 -4.54 19.71
CA LYS A 37 8.46 -3.19 19.15
C LYS A 37 8.72 -3.22 17.66
N ASN A 38 9.62 -4.09 17.19
CA ASN A 38 9.90 -4.26 15.76
C ASN A 38 8.64 -4.71 15.01
N ILE A 39 7.92 -5.69 15.57
CA ILE A 39 6.67 -6.19 14.98
C ILE A 39 5.64 -5.06 14.89
N ARG A 40 5.42 -4.33 15.99
CA ARG A 40 4.44 -3.23 16.02
C ARG A 40 4.80 -2.09 15.07
N ALA A 41 6.09 -1.80 14.91
CA ALA A 41 6.57 -0.82 13.95
C ALA A 41 6.24 -1.26 12.52
N ILE A 42 6.62 -2.50 12.13
CA ILE A 42 6.29 -3.03 10.79
C ILE A 42 4.78 -3.05 10.54
N GLU A 43 3.97 -3.46 11.52
CA GLU A 43 2.51 -3.44 11.43
C GLU A 43 1.97 -2.02 11.18
N ARG A 44 2.54 -1.03 11.87
CA ARG A 44 2.13 0.37 11.75
C ARG A 44 2.51 0.93 10.39
N GLU A 45 3.75 0.74 9.96
CA GLU A 45 4.23 1.23 8.66
C GLU A 45 3.44 0.59 7.52
N PHE A 46 3.23 -0.72 7.57
CA PHE A 46 2.41 -1.42 6.59
C PHE A 46 0.97 -0.86 6.54
N GLN A 47 0.34 -0.65 7.69
CA GLN A 47 -1.00 -0.06 7.73
C GLN A 47 -1.01 1.35 7.10
N LEU A 48 -0.04 2.18 7.46
CA LEU A 48 0.08 3.55 6.94
C LEU A 48 0.26 3.57 5.42
N ILE A 49 1.19 2.76 4.89
CA ILE A 49 1.41 2.64 3.45
C ILE A 49 0.11 2.32 2.71
N VAL A 50 -0.63 1.31 3.17
CA VAL A 50 -1.88 0.88 2.54
C VAL A 50 -2.96 1.97 2.62
N ASP A 51 -3.01 2.72 3.72
CA ASP A 51 -3.98 3.81 3.92
C ASP A 51 -3.72 4.97 2.96
N GLU A 52 -2.46 5.38 2.83
CA GLU A 52 -2.07 6.43 1.89
C GLU A 52 -2.31 5.99 0.43
N MET A 53 -2.12 4.71 0.10
CA MET A 53 -2.46 4.17 -1.22
C MET A 53 -3.97 4.22 -1.49
N ILE A 54 -4.80 3.82 -0.52
CA ILE A 54 -6.26 3.89 -0.64
C ILE A 54 -6.72 5.34 -0.83
N ASP A 55 -6.16 6.29 -0.08
CA ASP A 55 -6.46 7.71 -0.20
C ASP A 55 -6.15 8.24 -1.60
N VAL A 56 -4.99 7.86 -2.16
CA VAL A 56 -4.63 8.18 -3.55
C VAL A 56 -5.63 7.56 -4.52
N ASN A 57 -5.95 6.27 -4.38
CA ASN A 57 -6.91 5.60 -5.28
C ASN A 57 -8.27 6.29 -5.25
N ILE A 58 -8.81 6.60 -4.06
CA ILE A 58 -10.10 7.26 -3.89
C ILE A 58 -10.10 8.64 -4.56
N HIS A 59 -9.01 9.38 -4.42
CA HIS A 59 -8.86 10.67 -5.07
C HIS A 59 -8.88 10.56 -6.59
N PHE A 60 -8.14 9.62 -7.18
CA PHE A 60 -8.20 9.33 -8.62
C PHE A 60 -9.61 8.96 -9.07
N ILE A 61 -10.26 8.03 -8.36
CA ILE A 61 -11.61 7.55 -8.67
C ILE A 61 -12.60 8.70 -8.70
N LYS A 62 -12.56 9.56 -7.68
CA LYS A 62 -13.45 10.71 -7.57
C LYS A 62 -13.19 11.75 -8.66
N GLU A 63 -11.94 12.16 -8.82
CA GLU A 63 -11.59 13.29 -9.70
C GLU A 63 -11.67 12.94 -11.19
N LEU A 64 -11.58 11.66 -11.54
CA LEU A 64 -11.75 11.15 -12.91
C LEU A 64 -13.15 10.59 -13.18
N ASN A 65 -14.09 10.73 -12.23
CA ASN A 65 -15.46 10.18 -12.33
C ASN A 65 -15.49 8.69 -12.70
N LEU A 66 -14.59 7.90 -12.13
CA LEU A 66 -14.59 6.45 -12.31
C LEU A 66 -15.73 5.80 -11.52
N LYS A 67 -15.95 4.51 -11.77
CA LYS A 67 -16.94 3.70 -11.05
C LYS A 67 -16.71 3.79 -9.54
N SER A 68 -17.77 3.93 -8.75
CA SER A 68 -17.66 3.96 -7.29
C SER A 68 -17.19 2.59 -6.75
N PRO A 69 -16.27 2.59 -5.76
CA PRO A 69 -15.77 1.35 -5.15
C PRO A 69 -16.84 0.72 -4.26
N GLY A 70 -16.93 -0.61 -4.30
CA GLY A 70 -17.75 -1.39 -3.36
C GLY A 70 -17.07 -1.56 -2.00
N ASP A 71 -15.74 -1.58 -2.01
CA ASP A 71 -14.86 -1.64 -0.84
C ASP A 71 -13.49 -1.04 -1.17
N PHE A 72 -12.61 -0.92 -0.17
CA PHE A 72 -11.27 -0.37 -0.38
C PHE A 72 -10.38 -1.25 -1.29
N GLN A 73 -10.61 -2.56 -1.32
CA GLN A 73 -9.83 -3.48 -2.16
C GLN A 73 -10.13 -3.23 -3.65
N SER A 74 -11.40 -3.02 -4.00
CA SER A 74 -11.86 -2.72 -5.36
C SER A 74 -11.29 -1.41 -5.92
N THR A 75 -10.75 -0.52 -5.08
CA THR A 75 -10.16 0.74 -5.55
C THR A 75 -8.99 0.51 -6.51
N PHE A 76 -8.19 -0.54 -6.29
CA PHE A 76 -7.08 -0.91 -7.18
C PHE A 76 -7.55 -1.40 -8.55
N GLU A 77 -8.61 -2.22 -8.57
CA GLU A 77 -9.21 -2.71 -9.81
C GLU A 77 -9.80 -1.56 -10.63
N ILE A 78 -10.47 -0.60 -9.95
CA ILE A 78 -11.03 0.58 -10.61
C ILE A 78 -9.93 1.49 -11.20
N LEU A 79 -8.78 1.61 -10.53
CA LEU A 79 -7.64 2.31 -11.14
C LEU A 79 -7.18 1.62 -12.42
N ALA A 80 -7.21 0.29 -12.47
CA ALA A 80 -6.87 -0.45 -13.68
C ALA A 80 -7.90 -0.30 -14.80
N ASP A 81 -9.20 -0.28 -14.47
CA ASP A 81 -10.26 0.07 -15.44
C ASP A 81 -10.04 1.47 -16.03
N GLY A 82 -9.55 2.41 -15.21
CA GLY A 82 -9.13 3.76 -15.62
C GLY A 82 -7.78 3.83 -16.34
N LYS A 83 -7.10 2.70 -16.57
CA LYS A 83 -5.76 2.57 -17.18
C LYS A 83 -4.63 3.31 -16.42
N ILE A 84 -4.82 3.55 -15.12
CA ILE A 84 -3.83 4.25 -14.27
C ILE A 84 -2.75 3.27 -13.80
N ILE A 85 -3.13 2.01 -13.54
CA ILE A 85 -2.22 0.92 -13.23
C ILE A 85 -2.56 -0.32 -14.09
N PRO A 86 -1.62 -1.23 -14.38
CA PRO A 86 -1.94 -2.43 -15.16
C PRO A 86 -2.88 -3.38 -14.39
N HIS A 87 -3.83 -4.02 -15.10
CA HIS A 87 -4.75 -5.00 -14.49
C HIS A 87 -4.03 -6.13 -13.73
N GLY A 88 -2.97 -6.69 -14.32
CA GLY A 88 -2.20 -7.75 -13.68
C GLY A 88 -1.55 -7.30 -12.36
N PHE A 89 -1.15 -6.02 -12.29
CA PHE A 89 -0.61 -5.43 -11.08
C PHE A 89 -1.71 -5.12 -10.05
N ALA A 90 -2.86 -4.60 -10.48
CA ALA A 90 -4.00 -4.36 -9.60
C ALA A 90 -4.45 -5.64 -8.88
N LEU A 91 -4.59 -6.75 -9.62
CA LEU A 91 -4.92 -8.07 -9.03
C LEU A 91 -3.87 -8.56 -8.03
N LYS A 92 -2.60 -8.25 -8.27
CA LYS A 92 -1.49 -8.62 -7.39
C LYS A 92 -1.49 -7.81 -6.10
N ILE A 93 -1.71 -6.49 -6.17
CA ILE A 93 -1.57 -5.59 -5.01
C ILE A 93 -2.86 -5.43 -4.19
N ALA A 94 -4.04 -5.57 -4.80
CA ALA A 94 -5.32 -5.38 -4.11
C ALA A 94 -5.48 -6.20 -2.80
N PRO A 95 -5.01 -7.47 -2.70
CA PRO A 95 -5.10 -8.25 -1.46
C PRO A 95 -4.42 -7.61 -0.23
N VAL A 96 -3.53 -6.63 -0.41
CA VAL A 96 -2.88 -5.91 0.68
C VAL A 96 -3.88 -5.23 1.63
N VAL A 97 -5.02 -4.79 1.09
CA VAL A 97 -6.12 -4.19 1.87
C VAL A 97 -6.70 -5.20 2.85
N GLY A 98 -6.88 -6.45 2.40
CA GLY A 98 -7.35 -7.54 3.25
C GLY A 98 -6.36 -7.84 4.38
N LEU A 99 -5.06 -7.88 4.07
CA LEU A 99 -4.01 -8.08 5.08
C LEU A 99 -4.00 -6.93 6.12
N ARG A 100 -4.11 -5.68 5.66
CA ARG A 100 -4.23 -4.49 6.52
C ARG A 100 -5.46 -4.56 7.41
N ASN A 101 -6.60 -4.96 6.87
CA ASN A 101 -7.84 -5.10 7.66
C ASN A 101 -7.72 -6.18 8.74
N LYS A 102 -7.08 -7.31 8.44
CA LYS A 102 -6.84 -8.37 9.44
C LYS A 102 -5.93 -7.89 10.58
N LEU A 103 -4.92 -7.08 10.29
CA LEU A 103 -4.04 -6.49 11.31
C LEU A 103 -4.81 -5.54 12.24
N VAL A 104 -5.65 -4.67 11.68
CA VAL A 104 -6.40 -3.66 12.45
C VAL A 104 -7.49 -4.29 13.30
N HIS A 105 -8.25 -5.22 12.74
CA HIS A 105 -9.47 -5.74 13.39
C HIS A 105 -9.21 -6.87 14.39
N ARG A 106 -7.98 -7.40 14.53
CA ARG A 106 -7.53 -8.36 15.57
C ARG A 106 -8.36 -9.65 15.75
N TYR A 107 -9.37 -9.93 14.93
CA TYR A 107 -10.25 -11.10 15.08
C TYR A 107 -9.55 -12.42 14.73
N GLU A 108 -8.49 -12.39 13.92
CA GLU A 108 -7.62 -13.54 13.64
C GLU A 108 -6.22 -13.28 14.22
N LYS A 109 -5.66 -14.23 14.98
CA LYS A 109 -4.24 -14.20 15.33
C LYS A 109 -3.43 -14.39 14.05
N ILE A 110 -2.99 -13.30 13.44
CA ILE A 110 -2.01 -13.35 12.35
C ILE A 110 -0.71 -13.92 12.90
N ASP A 111 -0.20 -14.96 12.24
CA ASP A 111 1.15 -15.47 12.49
C ASP A 111 2.16 -14.37 12.16
N LYS A 112 2.90 -13.91 13.18
CA LYS A 112 3.82 -12.77 13.04
C LYS A 112 4.99 -13.08 12.13
N LYS A 113 5.45 -14.33 12.09
CA LYS A 113 6.53 -14.75 11.21
C LYS A 113 6.06 -14.68 9.77
N PHE A 114 4.90 -15.26 9.48
CA PHE A 114 4.27 -15.17 8.16
C PHE A 114 4.07 -13.72 7.73
N PHE A 115 3.56 -12.86 8.62
CA PHE A 115 3.37 -11.45 8.32
C PHE A 115 4.68 -10.74 7.92
N VAL A 116 5.73 -10.88 8.73
CA VAL A 116 7.03 -10.25 8.44
C VAL A 116 7.60 -10.76 7.11
N GLU A 117 7.49 -12.06 6.84
CA GLU A 117 7.95 -12.67 5.59
C GLU A 117 7.14 -12.17 4.37
N GLN A 118 5.82 -12.04 4.49
CA GLN A 118 4.98 -11.49 3.41
C GLN A 118 5.32 -10.02 3.14
N VAL A 119 5.39 -9.18 4.17
CA VAL A 119 5.72 -7.76 4.01
C VAL A 119 7.09 -7.58 3.36
N ALA A 120 8.09 -8.35 3.79
CA ALA A 120 9.42 -8.29 3.20
C ALA A 120 9.43 -8.68 1.71
N LYS A 121 8.56 -9.62 1.31
CA LYS A 121 8.41 -10.06 -0.08
C LYS A 121 7.66 -9.06 -0.95
N GLU A 122 6.59 -8.47 -0.41
CA GLU A 122 5.66 -7.61 -1.15
C GLU A 122 6.07 -6.12 -1.16
N ARG A 123 7.07 -5.71 -0.38
CA ARG A 123 7.52 -4.30 -0.32
C ARG A 123 7.80 -3.66 -1.68
N ASN A 124 8.29 -4.43 -2.65
CA ASN A 124 8.60 -3.94 -3.98
C ASN A 124 7.34 -3.51 -4.74
N ASP A 125 6.18 -4.06 -4.36
CA ASP A 125 4.90 -3.74 -4.98
C ASP A 125 4.46 -2.33 -4.58
N PHE A 126 4.83 -1.84 -3.39
CA PHE A 126 4.57 -0.44 -3.01
C PHE A 126 5.39 0.55 -3.85
N ILE A 127 6.65 0.20 -4.12
CA ILE A 127 7.52 1.00 -5.01
C ILE A 127 6.98 0.97 -6.44
N GLU A 128 6.55 -0.20 -6.91
CA GLU A 128 5.95 -0.36 -8.23
C GLU A 128 4.63 0.41 -8.38
N TYR A 129 3.80 0.43 -7.34
CA TYR A 129 2.60 1.27 -7.28
C TYR A 129 2.96 2.75 -7.43
N ILE A 130 3.90 3.26 -6.64
CA ILE A 130 4.37 4.66 -6.73
C ILE A 130 4.86 4.98 -8.15
N ARG A 131 5.57 4.04 -8.80
CA ARG A 131 6.06 4.22 -10.17
C ARG A 131 4.90 4.37 -11.15
N TYR A 132 3.85 3.56 -11.04
CA TYR A 132 2.68 3.70 -11.92
C TYR A 132 1.93 5.01 -11.70
N ILE A 133 1.72 5.40 -10.44
CA ILE A 133 1.04 6.67 -10.15
C ILE A 133 1.84 7.86 -10.70
N ASN A 134 3.15 7.90 -10.50
CA ASN A 134 3.97 8.98 -11.07
C ASN A 134 3.96 8.95 -12.60
N GLY A 135 4.09 7.77 -13.21
CA GLY A 135 4.03 7.64 -14.68
C GLY A 135 2.73 8.18 -15.26
N TYR A 136 1.59 7.89 -14.62
CA TYR A 136 0.31 8.44 -15.04
C TYR A 136 0.26 9.97 -14.86
N LEU A 137 0.77 10.50 -13.74
CA LEU A 137 0.81 11.95 -13.50
C LEU A 137 1.64 12.71 -14.54
N ASP A 138 2.73 12.10 -15.01
CA ASP A 138 3.64 12.65 -16.02
C ASP A 138 3.01 12.59 -17.44
N GLU A 139 2.18 11.59 -17.74
CA GLU A 139 1.47 11.48 -19.03
C GLU A 139 0.35 12.52 -19.22
N ILE A 140 -0.20 13.03 -18.13
CA ILE A 140 -1.29 14.02 -18.13
C ILE A 140 -0.82 15.46 -17.87
N ASP A 141 0.48 15.68 -17.71
CA ASP A 141 1.12 17.01 -17.75
C ASP A 141 1.31 17.45 -19.21
#